data_AF-A0AAD1DAN7-F1
#
_entry.id   AF-A0AAD1DAN7-F1
#
_cell.length_a   1.000
_cell.length_b   1.000
_cell.length_c   1.000
_cell.angle_alpha   90.00
_cell.angle_beta   90.00
_cell.angle_gamma   90.00
#
_symmetry.space_group_name_H-M   'P 1'
#
loop_
_entity.id
_entity.type
_entity.pdbx_description
1 polymer ?
#
loop_
_entity_poly.entity_id
_entity_poly.type
_entity_poly.pdbx_seq_one_letter_code
_entity_poly.pdbx_strand_id
1 'polypeptide(L)'
;MSLIKVSGDKKAIEISIPLTSISGKVRVKIRHAFSDYGISTATRKIPFSLKHYIEWQIGYDVPIKDKEKFELTTLKDEKYHFLGANNKVKTLYELSEMIYYAKQLGLISLENLENTLKYLEKQKQFIEDNFMITRERFRSHQFGGMDFELSRISYPLLIHSFSDNQLSEIVIREQQYGSKTQAMLYFCFSILELKTATPLLNRTATLKEHAFLNHPSRNPKHL
;
A
#
# COMPACT_ATOMS: atom_id res chain seq x y z
N MET A 1 -13.29 -2.30 13.28
CA MET A 1 -13.69 -3.34 12.31
C MET A 1 -12.41 -3.86 11.69
N SER A 2 -12.16 -5.18 11.73
CA SER A 2 -11.00 -5.78 11.07
C SER A 2 -11.06 -5.51 9.56
N LEU A 3 -9.92 -5.18 8.97
CA LEU A 3 -9.75 -5.00 7.53
C LEU A 3 -9.83 -6.34 6.78
N ILE A 4 -9.57 -7.46 7.44
CA ILE A 4 -9.41 -8.77 6.81
C ILE A 4 -10.48 -9.73 7.31
N LYS A 5 -11.17 -10.37 6.37
CA LYS A 5 -12.09 -11.49 6.60
C LYS A 5 -11.55 -12.73 5.88
N VAL A 6 -11.54 -13.86 6.58
CA VAL A 6 -11.03 -15.13 6.04
C VAL A 6 -12.18 -16.12 5.95
N SER A 7 -12.39 -16.68 4.76
CA SER A 7 -13.38 -17.74 4.53
C SER A 7 -12.65 -19.05 4.27
N GLY A 8 -12.70 -19.96 5.25
CA GLY A 8 -12.09 -21.29 5.16
C GLY A 8 -12.67 -22.11 4.00
N ASP A 9 -13.99 -22.12 3.87
CA ASP A 9 -14.69 -22.91 2.84
C ASP A 9 -14.39 -22.43 1.41
N LYS A 10 -14.19 -21.11 1.23
CA LYS A 10 -13.92 -20.51 -0.09
C LYS A 10 -12.42 -20.39 -0.40
N LYS A 11 -11.55 -20.76 0.55
CA LYS A 11 -10.10 -20.48 0.51
C LYS A 11 -9.80 -19.05 0.03
N ALA A 12 -10.48 -18.08 0.63
CA ALA A 12 -10.42 -16.69 0.20
C ALA A 12 -10.08 -15.77 1.37
N ILE A 13 -9.25 -14.78 1.06
CA ILE A 13 -8.97 -13.63 1.91
C ILE A 13 -9.69 -12.45 1.28
N GLU A 14 -10.63 -11.87 2.03
CA GLU A 14 -11.39 -10.70 1.62
C GLU A 14 -10.95 -9.50 2.44
N ILE A 15 -10.53 -8.44 1.76
CA ILE A 15 -10.02 -7.22 2.39
C ILE A 15 -11.02 -6.10 2.16
N SER A 16 -11.48 -5.49 3.25
CA SER A 16 -12.40 -4.37 3.23
C SER A 16 -11.69 -3.07 2.88
N ILE A 17 -12.01 -2.51 1.72
CA ILE A 17 -11.42 -1.30 1.15
C ILE A 17 -12.42 -0.14 1.28
N PRO A 18 -12.13 0.89 2.09
CA PRO A 18 -13.00 2.06 2.19
C PRO A 18 -12.95 2.89 0.89
N LEU A 19 -14.13 3.23 0.34
CA LEU A 19 -14.23 3.99 -0.91
C LEU A 19 -14.43 5.49 -0.72
N THR A 20 -14.80 5.92 0.48
CA THR A 20 -15.10 7.33 0.79
C THR A 20 -14.09 8.01 1.70
N SER A 21 -13.06 7.28 2.16
CA SER A 21 -12.04 7.87 3.03
C SER A 21 -11.06 8.69 2.20
N ILE A 22 -11.00 10.00 2.49
CA ILE A 22 -10.05 10.93 1.85
C ILE A 22 -8.74 11.06 2.64
N SER A 23 -8.75 10.66 3.90
CA SER A 23 -7.59 10.58 4.79
C SER A 23 -7.36 9.13 5.20
N GLY A 24 -6.11 8.78 5.49
CA GLY A 24 -5.71 7.42 5.87
C GLY A 24 -4.77 6.74 4.86
N LYS A 25 -4.53 5.43 5.09
CA LYS A 25 -3.59 4.61 4.32
C LYS A 25 -4.15 4.16 2.97
N VAL A 26 -5.47 3.99 2.86
CA VAL A 26 -6.17 3.57 1.65
C VAL A 26 -6.94 4.75 1.08
N ARG A 27 -6.73 5.05 -0.19
CA ARG A 27 -7.36 6.19 -0.89
C ARG A 27 -7.79 5.79 -2.28
N VAL A 28 -8.90 6.34 -2.74
CA VAL A 28 -9.29 6.27 -4.15
C VAL A 28 -8.69 7.45 -4.89
N LYS A 29 -7.98 7.18 -5.98
CA LYS A 29 -7.34 8.18 -6.83
C LYS A 29 -7.72 7.97 -8.29
N ILE A 30 -7.47 9.01 -9.09
CA ILE A 30 -7.60 8.99 -10.54
C ILE A 30 -6.22 9.15 -11.16
N ARG A 31 -5.92 8.36 -12.18
CA ARG A 31 -4.73 8.49 -13.02
C ARG A 31 -5.15 8.49 -14.50
N HIS A 32 -4.64 9.44 -15.28
CA HIS A 32 -5.00 9.59 -16.70
C HIS A 32 -4.10 8.76 -17.61
N ALA A 33 -2.80 8.74 -17.35
CA ALA A 33 -1.82 7.86 -17.97
C ALA A 33 -0.85 7.31 -16.92
N PHE A 34 -0.12 6.24 -17.25
CA PHE A 34 0.84 5.60 -16.33
C PHE A 34 1.89 6.58 -15.78
N SER A 35 2.33 7.56 -16.59
CA SER A 35 3.28 8.60 -16.22
C SER A 35 2.74 9.63 -15.23
N ASP A 36 1.43 9.68 -15.02
CA ASP A 36 0.79 10.77 -14.28
C ASP A 36 0.74 10.48 -12.79
N TYR A 37 0.85 11.54 -12.00
CA TYR A 37 0.62 11.44 -10.58
C TYR A 37 -0.86 11.16 -10.29
N GLY A 38 -1.12 10.33 -9.28
CA GLY A 38 -2.47 10.02 -8.85
C GLY A 38 -3.13 11.20 -8.14
N ILE A 39 -4.27 11.64 -8.64
CA ILE A 39 -5.02 12.78 -8.10
C ILE A 39 -6.15 12.27 -7.21
N SER A 40 -6.32 12.89 -6.03
CA SER A 40 -7.43 12.60 -5.12
C SER A 40 -8.79 12.83 -5.81
N THR A 41 -9.75 11.94 -5.58
CA THR A 41 -11.11 12.05 -6.15
C THR A 41 -12.19 12.09 -5.07
N ALA A 42 -13.23 12.86 -5.30
CA ALA A 42 -14.41 12.92 -4.44
C ALA A 42 -15.43 11.86 -4.89
N THR A 43 -15.23 10.60 -4.49
CA THR A 43 -16.02 9.44 -4.95
C THR A 43 -17.53 9.51 -4.69
N ARG A 44 -17.97 10.33 -3.72
CA ARG A 44 -19.39 10.58 -3.46
C ARG A 44 -20.05 11.55 -4.45
N LYS A 45 -19.25 12.28 -5.23
CA LYS A 45 -19.70 13.29 -6.19
C LYS A 45 -19.34 12.92 -7.63
N ILE A 46 -18.20 12.28 -7.83
CA ILE A 46 -17.68 11.90 -9.15
C ILE A 46 -17.96 10.41 -9.37
N PRO A 47 -18.67 10.03 -10.45
CA PRO A 47 -18.88 8.62 -10.78
C PRO A 47 -17.57 7.88 -11.03
N PHE A 48 -17.48 6.64 -10.55
CA PHE A 48 -16.33 5.79 -10.82
C PHE A 48 -16.19 5.50 -12.32
N SER A 49 -14.94 5.40 -12.76
CA SER A 49 -14.54 5.13 -14.14
C SER A 49 -13.28 4.27 -14.15
N LEU A 50 -12.88 3.78 -15.32
CA LEU A 50 -11.66 2.98 -15.50
C LEU A 50 -10.36 3.69 -15.08
N LYS A 51 -10.40 5.02 -14.93
CA LYS A 51 -9.27 5.83 -14.46
C LYS A 51 -9.09 5.79 -12.95
N HIS A 52 -10.10 5.29 -12.23
CA HIS A 52 -10.03 5.19 -10.77
C HIS A 52 -9.23 3.96 -10.36
N TYR A 53 -8.42 4.13 -9.33
CA TYR A 53 -7.66 3.05 -8.72
C TYR A 53 -7.58 3.27 -7.20
N ILE A 54 -7.25 2.21 -6.48
CA ILE A 54 -6.96 2.23 -5.06
C ILE A 54 -5.47 2.42 -4.88
N GLU A 55 -5.06 3.42 -4.09
CA GLU A 55 -3.72 3.56 -3.56
C GLU A 55 -3.74 3.16 -2.09
N TRP A 56 -3.06 2.07 -1.74
CA TRP A 56 -2.96 1.60 -0.37
C TRP A 56 -1.51 1.62 0.10
N GLN A 57 -1.20 2.53 1.03
CA GLN A 57 0.06 2.51 1.78
C GLN A 57 0.08 1.32 2.74
N ILE A 58 0.27 0.12 2.21
CA ILE A 58 0.18 -1.13 2.95
C ILE A 58 1.37 -1.28 3.92
N GLY A 59 1.09 -1.73 5.14
CA GLY A 59 2.09 -2.11 6.14
C GLY A 59 2.19 -3.62 6.29
N TYR A 60 3.08 -4.05 7.18
CA TYR A 60 3.31 -5.47 7.46
C TYR A 60 3.45 -5.77 8.96
N ASP A 61 3.41 -4.77 9.82
CA ASP A 61 3.48 -4.96 11.27
C ASP A 61 2.82 -3.81 12.04
N VAL A 62 2.54 -4.05 13.32
CA VAL A 62 2.06 -3.03 14.25
C VAL A 62 2.64 -3.25 15.65
N PRO A 63 3.12 -2.20 16.35
CA PRO A 63 3.52 -2.32 17.75
C PRO A 63 2.33 -2.69 18.65
N ILE A 64 2.49 -3.68 19.52
CA ILE A 64 1.41 -4.11 20.43
C ILE A 64 1.01 -3.01 21.43
N LYS A 65 1.90 -2.04 21.68
CA LYS A 65 1.64 -0.88 22.54
C LYS A 65 0.80 0.21 21.86
N ASP A 66 0.69 0.19 20.53
CA ASP A 66 -0.19 1.08 19.77
C ASP A 66 -1.60 0.49 19.78
N LYS A 67 -2.36 0.75 20.86
CA LYS A 67 -3.65 0.10 21.12
C LYS A 67 -4.64 0.27 19.96
N GLU A 68 -4.70 1.45 19.36
CA GLU A 68 -5.63 1.74 18.27
C GLU A 68 -5.36 0.87 17.04
N LYS A 69 -4.09 0.73 16.65
CA LYS A 69 -3.73 -0.09 15.50
C LYS A 69 -3.71 -1.58 15.82
N PHE A 70 -3.35 -1.96 17.05
CA PHE A 70 -3.39 -3.35 17.50
C PHE A 70 -4.83 -3.90 17.48
N GLU A 71 -5.84 -3.05 17.69
CA GLU A 71 -7.25 -3.43 17.53
C GLU A 71 -7.66 -3.72 16.08
N LEU A 72 -6.86 -3.34 15.08
CA LEU A 72 -7.16 -3.56 13.66
C LEU A 72 -6.70 -4.92 13.14
N THR A 73 -5.75 -5.59 13.80
CA THR A 73 -5.32 -6.95 13.43
C THR A 73 -6.25 -8.00 14.05
N THR A 74 -6.44 -9.11 13.34
CA THR A 74 -7.11 -10.29 13.91
C THR A 74 -6.15 -11.19 14.71
N LEU A 75 -4.84 -11.04 14.52
CA LEU A 75 -3.78 -11.90 15.08
C LEU A 75 -3.22 -11.32 16.38
N LYS A 76 -4.07 -11.32 17.42
CA LYS A 76 -3.76 -10.70 18.72
C LYS A 76 -2.99 -11.60 19.68
N ASP A 77 -3.05 -12.92 19.51
CA ASP A 77 -2.39 -13.88 20.40
C ASP A 77 -0.86 -13.65 20.48
N GLU A 78 -0.29 -13.88 21.66
CA GLU A 78 1.15 -13.70 21.93
C GLU A 78 2.05 -14.54 21.02
N LYS A 79 1.56 -15.67 20.53
CA LYS A 79 2.31 -16.53 19.59
C LYS A 79 2.65 -15.86 18.25
N TYR A 80 1.95 -14.78 17.89
CA TYR A 80 2.23 -13.99 16.69
C TYR A 80 3.14 -12.79 16.97
N HIS A 81 3.51 -12.56 18.24
CA HIS A 81 4.32 -11.42 18.61
C HIS A 81 5.78 -11.70 18.29
N PHE A 82 6.49 -10.67 17.84
CA PHE A 82 7.91 -10.73 17.52
C PHE A 82 8.61 -9.42 17.88
N LEU A 83 9.93 -9.48 18.06
CA LEU A 83 10.75 -8.31 18.30
C LEU A 83 11.14 -7.67 16.98
N GLY A 84 10.67 -6.44 16.72
CA GLY A 84 11.07 -5.69 15.54
C GLY A 84 12.50 -5.13 15.67
N ALA A 85 13.12 -4.78 14.54
CA ALA A 85 14.47 -4.21 14.49
C ALA A 85 14.64 -2.89 15.29
N ASN A 86 13.54 -2.23 15.63
CA ASN A 86 13.51 -1.05 16.50
C ASN A 86 13.32 -1.38 17.99
N ASN A 87 13.54 -2.64 18.39
CA ASN A 87 13.37 -3.17 19.75
C ASN A 87 11.96 -3.02 20.34
N LYS A 88 10.94 -2.84 19.48
CA LYS A 88 9.53 -2.84 19.90
C LYS A 88 8.93 -4.21 19.64
N VAL A 89 8.13 -4.71 20.58
CA VAL A 89 7.30 -5.90 20.36
C VAL A 89 6.16 -5.53 19.41
N LYS A 90 6.00 -6.32 18.35
CA LYS A 90 5.03 -6.11 17.29
C LYS A 90 4.25 -7.40 17.03
N THR A 91 3.13 -7.27 16.32
CA THR A 91 2.39 -8.41 15.75
C THR A 91 2.18 -8.21 14.24
N LEU A 92 1.70 -9.26 13.59
CA LEU A 92 1.39 -9.28 12.16
C LEU A 92 0.18 -8.37 11.86
N TYR A 93 0.25 -7.67 10.73
CA TYR A 93 -0.76 -6.70 10.31
C TYR A 93 -0.72 -6.49 8.79
N GLU A 94 -1.90 -6.31 8.18
CA GLU A 94 -2.08 -6.09 6.74
C GLU A 94 -1.34 -7.15 5.89
N LEU A 95 -0.20 -6.83 5.27
CA LEU A 95 0.50 -7.73 4.35
C LEU A 95 0.93 -9.04 5.02
N SER A 96 1.51 -8.98 6.21
CA SER A 96 2.01 -10.19 6.88
C SER A 96 0.88 -11.07 7.40
N GLU A 97 -0.24 -10.46 7.78
CA GLU A 97 -1.48 -11.16 8.15
C GLU A 97 -2.11 -11.84 6.92
N MET A 98 -2.11 -11.18 5.76
CA MET A 98 -2.50 -11.79 4.49
C MET A 98 -1.62 -13.00 4.14
N ILE A 99 -0.30 -12.89 4.28
CA ILE A 99 0.63 -14.01 4.03
C ILE A 99 0.37 -15.16 4.99
N TYR A 100 0.15 -14.87 6.28
CA TYR A 100 -0.18 -15.88 7.28
C TYR A 100 -1.43 -16.67 6.88
N TYR A 101 -2.53 -15.97 6.57
CA TYR A 101 -3.76 -16.63 6.15
C TYR A 101 -3.62 -17.34 4.81
N ALA A 102 -2.84 -16.81 3.87
CA ALA A 102 -2.56 -17.47 2.60
C ALA A 102 -1.83 -18.81 2.82
N LYS A 103 -0.88 -18.86 3.76
CA LYS A 103 -0.22 -20.11 4.16
C LYS A 103 -1.18 -21.10 4.81
N GLN A 104 -2.07 -20.64 5.72
CA GLN A 104 -3.07 -21.48 6.38
C GLN A 104 -4.07 -22.09 5.39
N LEU A 105 -4.44 -21.34 4.35
CA LEU A 105 -5.34 -21.79 3.29
C LEU A 105 -4.64 -22.65 2.21
N GLY A 106 -3.32 -22.79 2.29
CA GLY A 106 -2.51 -23.52 1.30
C GLY A 106 -2.35 -22.80 -0.04
N LEU A 107 -2.51 -21.47 -0.07
CA LEU A 107 -2.28 -20.63 -1.26
C LEU A 107 -0.79 -20.35 -1.50
N ILE A 108 0.01 -20.41 -0.43
CA ILE A 108 1.47 -20.27 -0.45
C ILE A 108 2.05 -21.53 0.19
N SER A 109 3.10 -22.11 -0.40
CA SER A 109 3.77 -23.28 0.17
C SER A 109 4.80 -22.87 1.25
N LEU A 110 5.26 -23.82 2.05
CA LEU A 110 6.39 -23.56 2.96
C LEU A 110 7.67 -23.23 2.16
N GLU A 111 7.88 -23.94 1.07
CA GLU A 111 9.02 -23.73 0.17
C GLU A 111 9.05 -22.30 -0.40
N ASN A 112 7.91 -21.70 -0.75
CA ASN A 112 7.87 -20.30 -1.17
C ASN A 112 8.43 -19.36 -0.09
N LEU A 113 8.06 -19.57 1.17
CA LEU A 113 8.54 -18.75 2.29
C LEU A 113 10.04 -18.97 2.56
N GLU A 114 10.51 -20.22 2.51
CA GLU A 114 11.92 -20.54 2.67
C GLU A 114 12.79 -19.95 1.57
N ASN A 115 12.31 -19.98 0.32
CA ASN A 115 13.01 -19.37 -0.81
C ASN A 115 13.06 -17.85 -0.68
N THR A 116 11.98 -17.21 -0.25
CA THR A 116 11.97 -15.77 0.05
C THR A 116 12.94 -15.41 1.16
N LEU A 117 13.01 -16.20 2.24
CA LEU A 117 13.99 -15.99 3.31
C LEU A 117 15.43 -16.08 2.78
N LYS A 118 15.77 -17.15 2.06
CA LYS A 118 17.10 -17.32 1.45
C LYS A 118 17.46 -16.19 0.48
N TYR A 119 16.47 -15.66 -0.24
CA TYR A 119 16.65 -14.49 -1.10
C TYR A 119 16.97 -13.24 -0.28
N LEU A 120 16.19 -12.96 0.76
CA LEU A 120 16.35 -11.78 1.63
C LEU A 120 17.70 -11.79 2.38
N GLU A 121 18.14 -12.94 2.88
CA GLU A 121 19.42 -13.10 3.58
C GLU A 121 20.64 -12.76 2.70
N LYS A 122 20.51 -12.91 1.38
CA LYS A 122 21.57 -12.59 0.42
C LYS A 122 21.57 -11.12 -0.03
N GLN A 123 20.52 -10.37 0.26
CA GLN A 123 20.39 -8.99 -0.22
C GLN A 123 21.38 -8.06 0.49
N LYS A 124 22.06 -7.24 -0.32
CA LYS A 124 22.97 -6.18 0.14
C LYS A 124 22.60 -4.81 -0.42
N GLN A 125 21.62 -4.75 -1.31
CA GLN A 125 21.17 -3.53 -1.96
C GLN A 125 19.82 -3.14 -1.40
N PHE A 126 19.79 -2.07 -0.62
CA PHE A 126 18.56 -1.51 -0.06
C PHE A 126 18.18 -0.24 -0.81
N ILE A 127 16.86 -0.03 -0.98
CA ILE A 127 16.34 1.12 -1.72
C ILE A 127 16.81 2.44 -1.10
N GLU A 128 16.76 2.55 0.23
CA GLU A 128 17.15 3.77 0.96
C GLU A 128 18.64 4.08 0.86
N ASP A 129 19.49 3.09 0.54
CA ASP A 129 20.93 3.29 0.35
C ASP A 129 21.29 3.71 -1.10
N ASN A 130 20.41 3.40 -2.07
CA ASN A 130 20.69 3.58 -3.50
C ASN A 130 19.91 4.74 -4.13
N PHE A 131 18.81 5.18 -3.51
CA PHE A 131 17.95 6.23 -4.03
C PHE A 131 17.80 7.36 -3.02
N MET A 132 18.13 8.58 -3.44
CA MET A 132 18.13 9.76 -2.58
C MET A 132 17.35 10.91 -3.22
N ILE A 133 16.77 11.76 -2.36
CA ILE A 133 16.19 13.03 -2.80
C ILE A 133 17.33 13.95 -3.22
N THR A 134 17.22 14.51 -4.42
CA THR A 134 18.25 15.43 -4.96
C THR A 134 17.71 16.85 -5.06
N ARG A 135 18.61 17.82 -4.96
CA ARG A 135 18.32 19.25 -5.13
C ARG A 135 19.25 19.82 -6.18
N GLU A 136 18.68 20.47 -7.18
CA GLU A 136 19.44 21.13 -8.24
C GLU A 136 20.14 22.40 -7.73
N ARG A 137 21.14 22.88 -8.49
CA ARG A 137 21.77 24.19 -8.21
C ARG A 137 20.75 25.31 -8.33
N PHE A 138 20.87 26.30 -7.44
CA PHE A 138 20.06 27.50 -7.48
C PHE A 138 20.33 28.33 -8.72
N ARG A 139 19.29 29.01 -9.21
CA ARG A 139 19.34 29.94 -10.33
C ARG A 139 18.48 31.14 -10.00
N SER A 140 19.00 32.33 -10.24
CA SER A 140 18.22 33.57 -10.18
C SER A 140 16.99 33.46 -11.10
N HIS A 141 15.84 33.84 -10.57
CA HIS A 141 14.54 33.78 -11.22
C HIS A 141 13.67 34.96 -10.80
N GLN A 142 13.17 35.70 -11.79
CA GLN A 142 12.27 36.84 -11.59
C GLN A 142 10.82 36.40 -11.70
N PHE A 143 10.01 36.70 -10.69
CA PHE A 143 8.57 36.42 -10.70
C PHE A 143 7.80 37.55 -9.99
N GLY A 144 6.83 38.16 -10.68
CA GLY A 144 6.05 39.27 -10.13
C GLY A 144 6.86 40.53 -9.79
N GLY A 145 8.00 40.75 -10.45
CA GLY A 145 8.89 41.90 -10.19
C GLY A 145 9.83 41.73 -9.00
N MET A 146 9.95 40.52 -8.45
CA MET A 146 10.87 40.19 -7.35
C MET A 146 11.88 39.12 -7.80
N ASP A 147 13.11 39.24 -7.30
CA ASP A 147 14.17 38.24 -7.46
C ASP A 147 14.02 37.07 -6.48
N PHE A 148 14.14 35.85 -6.99
CA PHE A 148 14.19 34.61 -6.22
C PHE A 148 15.39 33.77 -6.63
N GLU A 149 15.90 32.95 -5.69
CA GLU A 149 16.80 31.83 -6.01
C GLU A 149 15.97 30.55 -6.15
N LEU A 150 15.76 30.12 -7.40
CA LEU A 150 14.97 28.94 -7.72
C LEU A 150 15.85 27.69 -7.76
N SER A 151 15.40 26.63 -7.09
CA SER A 151 15.95 25.28 -7.22
C SER A 151 14.81 24.27 -7.32
N ARG A 152 15.07 23.12 -7.95
CA ARG A 152 14.13 21.99 -8.04
C ARG A 152 14.59 20.85 -7.14
N ILE A 153 13.61 20.23 -6.48
CA ILE A 153 13.81 19.02 -5.67
C ILE A 153 13.20 17.84 -6.43
N SER A 154 13.96 16.77 -6.58
CA SER A 154 13.52 15.55 -7.26
C SER A 154 13.40 14.40 -6.27
N TYR A 155 12.25 13.72 -6.33
CA TYR A 155 11.92 12.57 -5.49
C TYR A 155 11.94 11.29 -6.33
N PRO A 156 12.81 10.31 -6.02
CA PRO A 156 12.79 9.03 -6.69
C PRO A 156 11.45 8.28 -6.50
N LEU A 157 10.97 7.69 -7.60
CA LEU A 157 9.81 6.81 -7.66
C LEU A 157 10.21 5.54 -8.39
N LEU A 158 9.99 4.39 -7.76
CA LEU A 158 10.15 3.08 -8.36
C LEU A 158 8.77 2.43 -8.53
N ILE A 159 8.54 1.79 -9.67
CA ILE A 159 7.28 1.11 -9.96
C ILE A 159 7.58 -0.35 -10.32
N HIS A 160 6.87 -1.27 -9.67
CA HIS A 160 6.88 -2.68 -10.03
C HIS A 160 5.46 -3.12 -10.39
N SER A 161 5.25 -3.57 -11.64
CA SER A 161 3.95 -4.07 -12.09
C SER A 161 3.88 -5.59 -11.87
N PHE A 162 2.81 -6.04 -11.21
CA PHE A 162 2.50 -7.46 -11.04
C PHE A 162 1.56 -7.95 -12.15
N SER A 163 0.69 -7.06 -12.63
CA SER A 163 -0.22 -7.28 -13.76
C SER A 163 -0.72 -5.94 -14.30
N ASP A 164 -1.54 -5.96 -15.36
CA ASP A 164 -2.18 -4.77 -15.94
C ASP A 164 -3.01 -3.98 -14.92
N ASN A 165 -3.52 -4.66 -13.88
CA ASN A 165 -4.40 -4.06 -12.88
C ASN A 165 -3.75 -3.85 -11.51
N GLN A 166 -2.54 -4.33 -11.28
CA GLN A 166 -1.88 -4.32 -9.96
C GLN A 166 -0.41 -3.95 -10.07
N LEU A 167 0.02 -2.99 -9.26
CA LEU A 167 1.40 -2.53 -9.18
C LEU A 167 1.75 -2.10 -7.76
N SER A 168 3.04 -1.98 -7.47
CA SER A 168 3.52 -1.25 -6.31
C SER A 168 4.33 -0.02 -6.73
N GLU A 169 4.20 1.04 -5.94
CA GLU A 169 4.98 2.26 -6.05
C GLU A 169 5.80 2.43 -4.78
N ILE A 170 7.10 2.66 -4.94
CA ILE A 170 7.99 2.98 -3.83
C ILE A 170 8.49 4.40 -4.04
N VAL A 171 8.08 5.29 -3.14
CA VAL A 171 8.44 6.72 -3.19
C VAL A 171 9.38 7.04 -2.05
N ILE A 172 10.53 7.63 -2.36
CA ILE A 172 11.45 8.14 -1.34
C ILE A 172 10.95 9.50 -0.88
N ARG A 173 10.71 9.65 0.42
CA ARG A 173 10.24 10.89 1.07
C ARG A 173 11.09 11.19 2.29
N GLU A 174 11.04 12.43 2.77
CA GLU A 174 11.60 12.79 4.07
C GLU A 174 10.85 12.08 5.20
N GLN A 175 11.57 11.74 6.27
CA GLN A 175 10.95 11.25 7.50
C GLN A 175 10.14 12.34 8.18
N GLN A 176 8.92 12.02 8.59
CA GLN A 176 8.12 12.93 9.41
C GLN A 176 8.80 13.05 10.79
N TYR A 177 9.28 14.24 11.13
CA TYR A 177 10.05 14.54 12.36
C TYR A 177 11.44 13.88 12.46
N GLY A 178 12.03 13.44 11.33
CA GLY A 178 13.38 12.89 11.27
C GLY A 178 14.26 13.61 10.25
N SER A 179 15.58 13.42 10.34
CA SER A 179 16.55 14.00 9.39
C SER A 179 16.89 13.08 8.20
N LYS A 180 16.36 11.86 8.18
CA LYS A 180 16.62 10.86 7.13
C LYS A 180 15.48 10.83 6.10
N THR A 181 15.73 10.16 4.99
CA THR A 181 14.70 9.74 4.04
C THR A 181 14.09 8.39 4.46
N GLN A 182 12.94 8.07 3.88
CA GLN A 182 12.24 6.81 4.07
C GLN A 182 11.57 6.38 2.76
N ALA A 183 11.57 5.08 2.49
CA ALA A 183 10.86 4.48 1.36
C ALA A 183 9.41 4.17 1.75
N MET A 184 8.47 4.78 1.03
CA MET A 184 7.03 4.56 1.19
C MET A 184 6.51 3.62 0.12
N LEU A 185 6.04 2.44 0.54
CA LEU A 185 5.43 1.47 -0.36
C LEU A 185 3.91 1.66 -0.43
N TYR A 186 3.42 1.80 -1.66
CA TYR A 186 2.00 1.84 -1.99
C TYR A 186 1.67 0.65 -2.89
N PHE A 187 0.69 -0.15 -2.50
CA PHE A 187 0.09 -1.15 -3.38
C PHE A 187 -1.09 -0.50 -4.09
N CYS A 188 -1.01 -0.45 -5.41
CA CYS A 188 -1.99 0.21 -6.26
C CYS A 188 -2.71 -0.82 -7.12
N PHE A 189 -4.04 -0.75 -7.17
CA PHE A 189 -4.82 -1.65 -8.01
C PHE A 189 -6.09 -1.01 -8.55
N SER A 190 -6.51 -1.46 -9.73
CA SER A 190 -7.72 -0.97 -10.41
C SER A 190 -8.97 -1.18 -9.55
N ILE A 191 -9.94 -0.25 -9.65
CA ILE A 191 -11.26 -0.46 -9.02
C ILE A 191 -12.00 -1.69 -9.56
N LEU A 192 -11.57 -2.24 -10.70
CA LEU A 192 -12.11 -3.48 -11.28
C LEU A 192 -11.78 -4.72 -10.45
N GLU A 193 -10.73 -4.67 -9.62
CA GLU A 193 -10.34 -5.75 -8.72
C GLU A 193 -11.28 -5.86 -7.50
N LEU A 194 -12.13 -4.85 -7.30
CA LEU A 194 -13.03 -4.76 -6.16
C LEU A 194 -14.38 -5.42 -6.44
N LYS A 195 -14.87 -6.17 -5.45
CA LYS A 195 -16.21 -6.73 -5.40
C LYS A 195 -17.14 -5.87 -4.54
N THR A 196 -18.32 -5.65 -5.08
CA THR A 196 -19.41 -4.89 -4.45
C THR A 196 -20.74 -5.55 -4.82
N ALA A 197 -21.79 -5.29 -4.03
CA ALA A 197 -23.14 -5.77 -4.35
C ALA A 197 -23.66 -5.14 -5.66
N THR A 198 -23.31 -3.88 -5.91
CA THR A 198 -23.61 -3.16 -7.15
C THR A 198 -22.30 -2.74 -7.82
N PRO A 199 -22.12 -2.98 -9.14
CA PRO A 199 -20.91 -2.60 -9.87
C PRO A 199 -20.54 -1.13 -9.63
N LEU A 200 -19.23 -0.84 -9.52
CA LEU A 200 -18.75 0.51 -9.21
C LEU A 200 -18.89 1.48 -10.38
N LEU A 201 -18.63 1.02 -11.62
CA LEU A 201 -18.58 1.88 -12.80
C LEU A 201 -19.87 2.68 -12.99
N ASN A 202 -19.73 3.96 -13.34
CA ASN A 202 -20.80 4.90 -13.65
C ASN A 202 -21.74 5.25 -12.49
N ARG A 203 -21.38 4.94 -11.24
CA ARG A 203 -22.08 5.43 -10.04
C ARG A 203 -21.14 6.11 -9.06
N THR A 204 -21.70 6.81 -8.09
CA THR A 204 -20.97 7.40 -6.97
C THR A 204 -20.97 6.46 -5.77
N ALA A 205 -20.06 6.70 -4.84
CA ALA A 205 -20.00 5.99 -3.57
C ALA A 205 -21.10 6.48 -2.60
N THR A 206 -21.69 5.55 -1.87
CA THR A 206 -22.59 5.83 -0.75
C THR A 206 -21.81 6.18 0.52
N LEU A 207 -22.48 6.67 1.57
CA LEU A 207 -21.81 7.10 2.80
C LEU A 207 -21.11 5.92 3.49
N LYS A 208 -19.81 6.06 3.78
CA LYS A 208 -18.99 5.01 4.40
C LYS A 208 -19.06 3.70 3.61
N GLU A 209 -19.11 3.78 2.28
CA GLU A 209 -19.13 2.58 1.46
C GLU A 209 -17.77 1.87 1.50
N HIS A 210 -17.82 0.54 1.60
CA HIS A 210 -16.67 -0.34 1.48
C HIS A 210 -16.89 -1.29 0.29
N ALA A 211 -15.79 -1.61 -0.38
CA ALA A 211 -15.72 -2.70 -1.34
C ALA A 211 -14.75 -3.78 -0.83
N PHE A 212 -14.74 -4.93 -1.49
CA PHE A 212 -13.92 -6.05 -1.06
C PHE A 212 -12.90 -6.41 -2.14
N LEU A 213 -11.62 -6.34 -1.80
CA LEU A 213 -10.58 -6.95 -2.61
C LEU A 213 -10.54 -8.43 -2.26
N ASN A 214 -10.83 -9.30 -3.22
CA ASN A 214 -10.70 -10.74 -3.04
C ASN A 214 -9.40 -11.19 -3.69
N HIS A 215 -8.59 -11.94 -2.96
CA HIS A 215 -7.53 -12.73 -3.59
C HIS A 215 -8.09 -14.13 -3.87
N PRO A 216 -8.54 -14.45 -5.10
CA PRO A 216 -9.07 -15.77 -5.41
C PRO A 216 -7.96 -16.82 -5.35
N SER A 217 -8.34 -18.03 -4.95
CA SER A 217 -7.50 -19.23 -4.85
C SER A 217 -6.96 -19.77 -6.19
N ARG A 218 -6.90 -18.95 -7.26
CA ARG A 218 -6.44 -19.40 -8.58
C ARG A 218 -5.11 -18.75 -8.95
N ASN A 219 -4.08 -19.59 -8.87
CA ASN A 219 -2.71 -19.46 -9.38
C ASN A 219 -1.77 -18.48 -8.66
N PRO A 220 -0.90 -18.98 -7.75
CA PRO A 220 0.26 -18.24 -7.24
C PRO A 220 1.38 -18.21 -8.30
N LYS A 221 1.12 -17.63 -9.49
CA LYS A 221 2.20 -17.42 -10.48
C LYS A 221 3.02 -16.16 -10.21
N HIS A 222 2.61 -15.33 -9.25
CA HIS A 222 3.23 -14.03 -8.98
C HIS A 222 3.36 -13.70 -7.49
N LEU A 223 3.54 -14.71 -6.63
CA LEU A 223 4.05 -14.52 -5.26
C LEU A 223 5.47 -15.06 -5.15
#